data_AF-A0A392S035-F1
#
_entry.id   AF-A0A392S035-F1
#
_cell.length_a   1.000
_cell.length_b   1.000
_cell.length_c   1.000
_cell.angle_alpha   90.00
_cell.angle_beta   90.00
_cell.angle_gamma   90.00
#
_symmetry.space_group_name_H-M   'P 1'
#
loop_
_entity.id
_entity.type
_entity.pdbx_description
1 polymer ?
#
loop_
_entity_poly.entity_id
_entity_poly.type
_entity_poly.pdbx_seq_one_letter_code
_entity_poly.pdbx_strand_id
1 'polypeptide(L)'
;LSYHPGKANVVADALSRKSLHVSSLMAKELELIEEFRDLSWVCERTTRSVKLGILKLTNDFLEEVVEKQKTDARLLKFKALIEQGKMMDIEIDVNGVMRCRGRVCVPDVPELKRM
;
A
#
# COMPACT_ATOMS: atom_id res chain seq x y z
N LEU A 1 60.05 14.03 -2.57
CA LEU A 1 58.71 13.43 -2.44
C LEU A 1 58.48 12.51 -3.64
N SER A 2 58.43 11.19 -3.44
CA SER A 2 58.17 10.24 -4.54
C SER A 2 56.66 10.06 -4.72
N TYR A 3 56.08 10.81 -5.65
CA TYR A 3 54.70 10.60 -6.08
C TYR A 3 54.63 9.37 -6.99
N HIS A 4 53.77 8.40 -6.65
CA HIS A 4 53.55 7.20 -7.45
C HIS A 4 52.09 7.15 -7.91
N PRO A 5 51.81 7.56 -9.17
CA PRO A 5 50.45 7.67 -9.70
C PRO A 5 49.61 6.38 -9.53
N GLY A 6 50.23 5.20 -9.70
CA GLY A 6 49.56 3.91 -9.52
C GLY A 6 49.08 3.64 -8.10
N LYS A 7 49.80 4.12 -7.07
CA LYS A 7 49.39 4.01 -5.66
C LYS A 7 48.27 5.00 -5.33
N ALA A 8 48.34 6.21 -5.89
CA ALA A 8 47.29 7.21 -5.74
C ALA A 8 45.96 6.74 -6.34
N ASN A 9 45.97 6.10 -7.50
CA ASN A 9 44.77 5.55 -8.12
C ASN A 9 44.14 4.39 -7.33
N VAL A 10 44.96 3.51 -6.73
CA VAL A 10 44.46 2.44 -5.86
C VAL A 10 43.75 3.00 -4.63
N VAL A 11 44.30 4.05 -4.02
CA VAL A 11 43.67 4.73 -2.88
C VAL A 11 42.39 5.46 -3.32
N ALA A 12 42.41 6.15 -4.45
CA ALA A 12 41.25 6.85 -5.00
C ALA A 12 40.11 5.86 -5.33
N ASP A 13 40.43 4.71 -5.92
CA ASP A 13 39.47 3.65 -6.22
C ASP A 13 38.88 3.01 -4.95
N ALA A 14 39.72 2.68 -3.97
CA ALA A 14 39.24 2.15 -2.68
C ALA A 14 38.33 3.15 -1.95
N LEU A 15 38.70 4.44 -1.96
CA LEU A 15 37.89 5.50 -1.36
C LEU A 15 36.58 5.73 -2.12
N SER A 16 36.61 5.69 -3.45
CA SER A 16 35.43 5.81 -4.31
C SER A 16 34.44 4.67 -4.05
N ARG A 17 34.91 3.41 -4.00
CA ARG A 17 34.08 2.25 -3.66
C ARG A 17 33.47 2.37 -2.27
N LYS A 18 34.23 2.86 -1.29
CA LYS A 18 33.71 3.13 0.06
C LYS A 18 32.64 4.21 0.04
N SER A 19 32.87 5.31 -0.69
CA SER A 19 31.90 6.41 -0.83
C SER A 19 30.60 5.95 -1.49
N LEU A 20 30.69 5.14 -2.54
CA LEU A 20 29.53 4.55 -3.22
C LEU A 20 28.75 3.63 -2.29
N HIS A 21 29.44 2.79 -1.51
CA HIS A 21 28.79 1.91 -0.55
C HIS A 21 28.05 2.70 0.55
N VAL A 22 28.69 3.74 1.10
CA VAL A 22 28.04 4.65 2.07
C VAL A 22 26.84 5.35 1.45
N SER A 23 26.96 5.82 0.21
CA SER A 23 25.85 6.46 -0.52
C SER A 23 24.67 5.51 -0.71
N SER A 24 24.96 4.24 -1.05
CA SER A 24 23.93 3.20 -1.17
C SER A 24 23.24 2.89 0.16
N LEU A 25 23.99 2.87 1.27
CA LEU A 25 23.40 2.69 2.61
C LEU A 25 22.50 3.86 3.00
N MET A 26 22.93 5.09 2.74
CA MET A 26 22.13 6.30 3.01
C MET A 26 20.84 6.32 2.19
N ALA A 27 20.87 5.89 0.93
CA ALA A 27 19.68 5.76 0.11
C ALA A 27 18.69 4.75 0.70
N LYS A 28 19.17 3.59 1.15
CA LYS A 28 18.33 2.58 1.82
C LYS A 28 17.78 3.05 3.16
N GLU A 29 18.57 3.79 3.93
CA GLU A 29 18.12 4.38 5.19
C GLU A 29 16.97 5.37 4.94
N LEU A 30 17.08 6.19 3.89
CA LEU A 30 16.02 7.13 3.52
C LEU A 30 14.72 6.40 3.13
N GLU A 31 14.81 5.36 2.30
CA GLU A 31 13.67 4.52 1.91
C GLU A 31 12.96 3.93 3.15
N LEU A 32 13.72 3.39 4.10
CA LEU A 32 13.18 2.86 5.36
C LEU A 32 12.50 3.95 6.22
N ILE A 33 13.04 5.17 6.24
CA ILE A 33 12.43 6.29 6.97
C ILE A 33 11.10 6.71 6.34
N GLU A 34 10.99 6.68 5.02
CA GLU A 34 9.77 6.98 4.28
C GLU A 34 8.70 5.91 4.55
N GLU A 35 9.03 4.62 4.41
CA GLU A 35 8.14 3.52 4.76
C GLU A 35 7.68 3.60 6.22
N PHE A 36 8.60 3.93 7.14
CA PHE A 36 8.29 4.06 8.55
C PHE A 36 7.32 5.22 8.84
N ARG A 37 7.43 6.32 8.08
CA ARG A 37 6.50 7.46 8.17
C ARG A 37 5.10 7.07 7.69
N ASP A 38 5.01 6.34 6.58
CA ASP A 38 3.72 5.99 5.97
C ASP A 38 2.90 5.02 6.81
N LEU A 39 3.57 4.22 7.65
CA LEU A 39 2.91 3.34 8.60
C LEU A 39 2.14 4.09 9.72
N SER A 40 2.23 5.42 9.83
CA SER A 40 1.39 6.24 10.73
C SER A 40 1.45 5.81 12.21
N TRP A 41 2.64 5.47 12.71
CA TRP A 41 2.85 5.07 14.10
C TRP A 41 2.67 6.24 15.08
N VAL A 42 2.04 5.97 16.21
CA VAL A 42 2.11 6.81 17.41
C VAL A 42 3.46 6.55 18.09
N CYS A 43 4.23 7.61 18.31
CA CYS A 43 5.52 7.55 18.98
C CYS A 43 5.46 8.29 20.33
N GLU A 44 5.75 7.58 21.41
CA GLU A 44 5.85 8.13 22.76
C GLU A 44 7.28 7.97 23.27
N ARG A 45 7.97 9.09 23.51
CA ARG A 45 9.32 9.07 24.09
C ARG A 45 9.23 9.21 25.60
N THR A 46 9.81 8.25 26.32
CA THR A 46 10.04 8.33 27.76
C THR A 46 11.52 8.63 28.04
N THR A 47 11.86 8.89 29.30
CA THR A 47 13.25 9.13 29.71
C THR A 47 14.18 7.93 29.51
N ARG A 48 13.63 6.72 29.36
CA ARG A 48 14.42 5.47 29.27
C ARG A 48 14.18 4.68 27.97
N SER A 49 13.15 5.00 27.20
CA SER A 49 12.79 4.26 26.00
C SER A 49 11.94 5.07 25.04
N VAL A 50 11.83 4.57 23.80
CA VAL A 50 10.84 5.01 22.82
C VAL A 50 9.81 3.90 22.68
N LYS A 51 8.53 4.24 22.78
CA LYS A 51 7.41 3.33 22.51
C LYS A 51 6.80 3.72 21.17
N LEU A 52 6.51 2.69 20.38
CA LEU A 52 5.85 2.82 19.08
C LEU A 52 4.58 1.98 19.13
N GLY A 53 3.46 2.55 18.71
CA GLY A 53 2.19 1.85 18.61
C GLY A 53 1.43 2.25 17.36
N ILE A 54 0.61 1.35 16.83
CA ILE A 54 -0.30 1.64 15.72
C ILE A 54 -1.68 1.10 16.08
N LEU A 55 -2.72 1.92 15.89
CA LEU A 55 -4.10 1.48 16.01
C LEU A 55 -4.71 1.46 14.61
N LYS A 56 -4.92 0.26 14.08
CA LYS A 56 -5.60 0.07 12.79
C LYS A 56 -7.03 -0.38 13.05
N LEU A 57 -8.00 0.47 12.70
CA LEU A 57 -9.40 0.06 12.64
C LEU A 57 -9.64 -0.58 11.28
N THR A 58 -9.90 -1.88 11.25
CA THR A 58 -10.28 -2.63 10.06
C THR A 58 -11.75 -3.02 10.15
N ASN A 59 -12.45 -2.98 9.03
CA ASN A 59 -13.81 -3.49 8.90
C ASN A 59 -13.86 -4.36 7.64
N ASP A 60 -14.35 -5.58 7.79
CA ASP A 60 -14.53 -6.59 6.73
C ASP A 60 -15.82 -6.37 5.92
N PHE A 61 -16.61 -5.35 6.24
CA PHE A 61 -17.88 -5.02 5.58
C PHE A 61 -17.77 -4.99 4.05
N LEU A 62 -16.73 -4.35 3.49
CA LEU A 62 -16.58 -4.29 2.03
C LEU A 62 -16.24 -5.66 1.43
N GLU A 63 -15.46 -6.48 2.14
CA GLU A 63 -15.12 -7.84 1.72
C GLU A 63 -16.38 -8.72 1.77
N GLU A 64 -17.17 -8.62 2.83
CA GLU A 64 -18.44 -9.33 2.96
C GLU A 64 -19.44 -8.88 1.88
N VAL A 65 -19.55 -7.58 1.61
CA VAL A 65 -20.36 -7.06 0.50
C VAL A 65 -19.94 -7.70 -0.81
N VAL A 66 -18.63 -7.72 -1.14
CA VAL A 66 -18.14 -8.31 -2.39
C VAL A 66 -18.51 -9.79 -2.49
N GLU A 67 -18.34 -10.57 -1.42
CA GLU A 67 -18.72 -11.98 -1.43
C GLU A 67 -20.22 -12.18 -1.64
N LYS A 68 -21.04 -11.38 -0.98
CA LYS A 68 -22.50 -11.45 -1.14
C LYS A 68 -22.94 -10.95 -2.53
N GLN A 69 -22.26 -9.95 -3.10
CA GLN A 69 -22.51 -9.46 -4.47
C GLN A 69 -22.33 -10.56 -5.52
N LYS A 70 -21.37 -11.48 -5.34
CA LYS A 70 -21.16 -12.64 -6.23
C LYS A 70 -22.33 -13.62 -6.23
N THR A 71 -23.12 -13.65 -5.16
CA THR A 71 -24.28 -14.55 -5.02
C THR A 71 -25.61 -13.88 -5.35
N ASP A 72 -25.66 -12.55 -5.42
CA ASP A 72 -26.88 -11.81 -5.71
C ASP A 72 -27.26 -11.92 -7.20
N ALA A 73 -28.42 -12.55 -7.47
CA ALA A 73 -28.88 -12.81 -8.82
C ALA A 73 -29.17 -11.54 -9.66
N ARG A 74 -29.49 -10.40 -9.02
CA ARG A 74 -29.68 -9.12 -9.73
C ARG A 74 -28.34 -8.51 -10.08
N LEU A 75 -27.39 -8.52 -9.15
CA LEU A 75 -26.05 -7.97 -9.38
C LEU A 75 -25.26 -8.81 -10.40
N LEU A 76 -25.42 -10.13 -10.41
CA LEU A 76 -24.85 -10.99 -11.45
C LEU A 76 -25.37 -10.64 -12.85
N LYS A 77 -26.65 -10.28 -13.00
CA LYS A 77 -27.19 -9.80 -14.27
C LYS A 77 -26.55 -8.49 -14.69
N PHE A 78 -26.38 -7.55 -13.77
CA PHE A 78 -25.69 -6.30 -14.06
C PHE A 78 -24.22 -6.52 -14.45
N LYS A 79 -23.52 -7.42 -13.76
CA LYS A 79 -22.15 -7.82 -14.13
C LYS A 79 -22.08 -8.33 -15.57
N ALA A 80 -22.96 -9.24 -15.97
CA ALA A 80 -23.01 -9.74 -17.33
C ALA A 80 -23.32 -8.65 -18.38
N LEU A 81 -24.15 -7.66 -18.03
CA LEU A 81 -24.44 -6.52 -18.92
C LEU A 81 -23.23 -5.58 -19.08
N ILE A 82 -22.47 -5.35 -18.00
CA ILE A 82 -21.22 -4.58 -18.03
C ILE A 82 -20.19 -5.29 -18.92
N GLU A 83 -20.05 -6.61 -18.77
CA GLU A 83 -19.16 -7.43 -19.61
C GLU A 83 -19.55 -7.43 -21.10
N GLN A 84 -20.84 -7.24 -21.40
CA GLN A 84 -21.35 -7.04 -22.77
C GLN A 84 -21.11 -5.63 -23.31
N GLY A 85 -20.46 -4.74 -22.55
CA GLY A 85 -20.18 -3.36 -22.96
C GLY A 85 -21.41 -2.45 -22.96
N LYS A 86 -22.50 -2.83 -22.28
CA LYS A 86 -23.66 -1.94 -22.14
C LYS A 86 -23.31 -0.84 -21.15
N MET A 87 -23.46 0.41 -21.58
CA MET A 87 -23.28 1.57 -20.72
C MET A 87 -24.36 1.58 -19.65
N MET A 88 -23.96 1.43 -18.40
CA MET A 88 -24.82 1.47 -17.22
C MET A 88 -24.23 2.44 -16.20
N ASP A 89 -25.05 2.93 -15.29
CA ASP A 89 -24.60 3.70 -14.12
C ASP A 89 -23.84 2.83 -13.09
N ILE A 90 -23.49 1.60 -13.45
CA ILE A 90 -22.91 0.58 -12.58
C ILE A 90 -21.51 0.26 -13.08
N GLU A 91 -20.55 0.27 -12.15
CA GLU A 91 -19.14 -0.02 -12.38
C GLU A 91 -18.61 -0.99 -11.32
N ILE A 92 -17.51 -1.67 -11.63
CA ILE A 92 -16.76 -2.47 -10.68
C ILE A 92 -15.42 -1.77 -10.47
N ASP A 93 -15.09 -1.46 -9.23
CA ASP A 93 -13.84 -0.75 -8.91
C ASP A 93 -12.61 -1.67 -8.88
N VAL A 94 -11.45 -1.06 -8.60
CA VAL A 94 -10.17 -1.77 -8.45
C VAL A 94 -10.16 -2.81 -7.33
N ASN A 95 -11.06 -2.71 -6.35
CA ASN A 95 -11.20 -3.65 -5.25
C ASN A 95 -12.27 -4.72 -5.53
N GLY A 96 -12.86 -4.75 -6.73
CA GLY A 96 -13.91 -5.69 -7.10
C GLY A 96 -15.30 -5.36 -6.56
N VAL A 97 -15.49 -4.18 -5.95
CA VAL A 97 -16.77 -3.72 -5.40
C VAL A 97 -17.64 -3.16 -6.52
N MET A 98 -18.84 -3.72 -6.69
CA MET A 98 -19.84 -3.14 -7.58
C MET A 98 -20.42 -1.86 -6.98
N ARG A 99 -20.37 -0.76 -7.74
CA ARG A 99 -20.91 0.54 -7.37
C ARG A 99 -21.90 1.05 -8.40
N CYS A 100 -22.96 1.71 -7.93
CA CYS A 100 -23.90 2.46 -8.75
C CYS A 100 -23.72 3.95 -8.46
N ARG A 101 -23.32 4.72 -9.47
CA ARG A 101 -23.03 6.17 -9.34
C ARG A 101 -22.11 6.49 -8.14
N GLY A 102 -21.03 5.73 -7.99
CA GLY A 102 -20.07 5.87 -6.88
C GLY A 102 -20.53 5.33 -5.52
N ARG A 103 -21.74 4.75 -5.39
CA ARG A 103 -22.24 4.15 -4.14
C ARG A 103 -22.16 2.63 -4.17
N VAL A 104 -21.80 2.00 -3.06
CA VAL A 104 -21.69 0.54 -2.95
C VAL A 104 -23.07 -0.12 -3.14
N CYS A 105 -23.15 -1.11 -4.04
CA CYS A 105 -24.34 -1.92 -4.23
C CYS A 105 -24.43 -2.99 -3.13
N VAL A 106 -25.15 -2.73 -2.05
CA VAL A 106 -25.31 -3.68 -0.94
C VAL A 106 -26.40 -4.72 -1.30
N PRO A 107 -26.09 -6.03 -1.33
CA PRO A 107 -27.09 -7.08 -1.51
C PRO A 107 -28.17 -7.06 -0.43
N ASP A 108 -29.37 -7.54 -0.76
CA ASP A 108 -30.50 -7.57 0.17
C ASP A 108 -30.40 -8.76 1.15
N VAL A 109 -29.39 -8.73 2.03
CA VAL A 109 -29.14 -9.74 3.06
C VAL A 109 -29.20 -9.09 4.46
N PRO A 110 -29.94 -9.66 5.42
CA PRO A 110 -30.11 -9.06 6.75
C PRO A 110 -28.81 -8.81 7.51
N GLU A 111 -27.78 -9.63 7.27
CA GLU A 111 -26.48 -9.51 7.93
C GLU A 111 -25.80 -8.17 7.61
N LEU A 112 -25.71 -7.83 6.32
CA LEU A 112 -25.10 -6.59 5.85
C LEU A 112 -25.89 -5.33 6.24
N LYS A 113 -27.20 -5.45 6.47
CA LYS A 113 -28.04 -4.31 6.88
C LYS A 113 -27.90 -3.94 8.36
N ARG A 114 -27.32 -4.82 9.17
CA ARG A 114 -27.17 -4.63 10.62
C ARG A 114 -25.78 -4.15 11.03
N MET A 115 -24.83 -4.08 10.09
CA MET A 115 -23.48 -3.55 10.29
C MET A 115 -23.48 -2.03 10.15
#